data_AF-A0A1T1HNI9-F1
#
_entry.id   AF-A0A1T1HNI9-F1
#
_cell.length_a   1.000
_cell.length_b   1.000
_cell.length_c   1.000
_cell.angle_alpha   90.00
_cell.angle_beta   90.00
_cell.angle_gamma   90.00
#
_symmetry.space_group_name_H-M   'P 1'
#
loop_
_entity.id
_entity.type
_entity.pdbx_description
1 polymer ?
#
loop_
_entity_poly.entity_id
_entity_poly.type
_entity_poly.pdbx_seq_one_letter_code
_entity_poly.pdbx_strand_id
1 'polypeptide(L)'
;MRSAENTNPVPSRPSITIIGVALGLAVALCISAQGPYFWSNFAGYWLPQAAVLAMAMLFKASRAVLGGVALTMALYLYLFDSWATESMAWLFYLFSFPGVLVGALLASVAPSRKPYEVLIAAGWVILGIVVNLTIMLITMA
;
A
#
# COMPACT_ATOMS: atom_id res chain seq x y z
N MET A 1 49.75 19.62 9.95
CA MET A 1 49.22 18.58 9.05
C MET A 1 47.73 18.41 9.33
N ARG A 2 46.84 18.91 8.46
CA ARG A 2 45.39 18.67 8.55
C ARG A 2 45.12 17.31 7.93
N SER A 3 44.62 16.37 8.72
CA SER A 3 44.11 15.10 8.23
C SER A 3 42.86 15.38 7.40
N ALA A 4 42.90 15.01 6.11
CA ALA A 4 41.75 15.11 5.22
C ALA A 4 40.70 14.09 5.68
N GLU A 5 39.63 14.58 6.30
CA GLU A 5 38.46 13.78 6.65
C GLU A 5 37.83 13.27 5.35
N ASN A 6 37.92 11.96 5.15
CA ASN A 6 37.42 11.26 3.97
C ASN A 6 35.88 11.18 4.08
N THR A 7 35.18 12.21 3.63
CA THR A 7 33.71 12.28 3.57
C THR A 7 33.20 11.43 2.40
N ASN A 8 33.37 10.11 2.47
CA ASN A 8 32.61 9.23 1.61
C ASN A 8 31.13 9.33 2.02
N PRO A 9 30.21 9.71 1.12
CA PRO A 9 28.80 9.79 1.47
C PRO A 9 28.32 8.38 1.85
N VAL A 10 27.86 8.22 3.10
CA VAL A 10 27.25 6.98 3.56
C VAL A 10 26.00 6.73 2.71
N PRO A 11 25.86 5.58 2.04
CA PRO A 11 24.68 5.29 1.23
C PRO A 11 23.42 5.37 2.09
N SER A 12 22.53 6.31 1.78
CA SER A 12 21.24 6.42 2.46
C SER A 12 20.39 5.19 2.12
N ARG A 13 20.10 4.33 3.10
CA ARG A 13 19.18 3.21 2.89
C ARG A 13 17.81 3.76 2.45
N PRO A 14 17.22 3.22 1.36
CA PRO A 14 15.90 3.67 0.92
C PRO A 14 14.88 3.45 2.04
N SER A 15 13.99 4.41 2.23
CA SER A 15 12.94 4.28 3.24
C SER A 15 11.97 3.16 2.85
N ILE A 16 11.42 2.44 3.84
CA ILE A 16 10.41 1.40 3.60
C ILE A 16 9.22 1.95 2.82
N THR A 17 8.85 3.22 3.02
CA THR A 17 7.83 3.92 2.23
C THR A 17 8.17 3.97 0.74
N ILE A 18 9.40 4.34 0.39
CA ILE A 18 9.84 4.37 -1.01
C ILE A 18 9.79 2.98 -1.62
N ILE A 19 10.25 1.97 -0.88
CA ILE A 19 10.23 0.57 -1.32
C ILE A 19 8.78 0.11 -1.57
N GLY A 20 7.86 0.37 -0.64
CA GLY A 20 6.46 -0.03 -0.76
C GLY A 20 5.74 0.66 -1.93
N VAL A 21 5.99 1.96 -2.13
CA VAL A 21 5.42 2.71 -3.27
C VAL A 21 6.00 2.21 -4.60
N ALA A 22 7.32 2.02 -4.68
CA ALA A 22 7.98 1.52 -5.88
C ALA A 22 7.50 0.11 -6.24
N LEU A 23 7.31 -0.76 -5.23
CA LEU A 23 6.77 -2.10 -5.44
C LEU A 23 5.33 -2.05 -5.94
N GLY A 24 4.47 -1.24 -5.31
CA GLY A 24 3.07 -1.08 -5.76
C GLY A 24 2.98 -0.55 -7.19
N LEU A 25 3.85 0.40 -7.55
CA LEU A 25 3.98 0.92 -8.91
C LEU A 25 4.42 -0.18 -9.89
N ALA A 26 5.47 -0.93 -9.55
CA ALA A 26 5.99 -2.00 -10.40
C ALA A 26 4.94 -3.09 -10.63
N VAL A 27 4.24 -3.53 -9.58
CA VAL A 27 3.17 -4.52 -9.70
C VAL A 27 2.05 -3.98 -10.58
N ALA A 28 1.57 -2.75 -10.34
CA ALA A 28 0.53 -2.14 -11.17
C ALA A 28 0.93 -2.06 -12.65
N LEU A 29 2.19 -1.73 -12.96
CA LEU A 29 2.70 -1.72 -14.34
C LEU A 29 2.72 -3.13 -14.96
N CYS A 30 3.13 -4.15 -14.21
CA CYS A 30 3.23 -5.52 -14.70
C CYS A 30 1.85 -6.12 -15.04
N ILE A 31 0.85 -5.85 -14.21
CA ILE A 31 -0.48 -6.46 -14.36
C ILE A 31 -1.40 -5.64 -15.28
N SER A 32 -1.05 -4.37 -15.54
CA SER A 32 -1.81 -3.55 -16.48
C SER A 32 -1.64 -4.09 -17.88
N ALA A 33 -2.69 -4.74 -18.38
CA ALA A 33 -2.69 -5.34 -19.71
C ALA A 33 -2.20 -4.36 -20.79
N GLN A 34 -1.41 -4.87 -21.74
CA GLN A 34 -0.92 -4.09 -22.87
C GLN A 34 -2.06 -3.80 -23.85
N GLY A 35 -2.10 -2.58 -24.39
CA GLY A 35 -3.10 -2.16 -25.38
C GLY A 35 -3.81 -0.85 -25.03
N PRO A 36 -4.95 -0.54 -25.66
CA PRO A 36 -5.60 0.76 -25.56
C PRO A 36 -6.11 1.11 -24.15
N TYR A 37 -6.34 0.10 -23.30
CA TYR A 37 -6.83 0.27 -21.93
C TYR A 37 -5.73 0.30 -20.86
N PHE A 38 -4.45 0.27 -21.26
CA PHE A 38 -3.31 0.23 -20.33
C PHE A 38 -3.41 1.30 -19.23
N TRP A 39 -3.62 2.56 -19.63
CA TRP A 39 -3.69 3.68 -18.68
C TRP A 39 -4.88 3.59 -17.74
N SER A 40 -6.02 3.12 -18.22
CA SER A 40 -7.22 2.94 -17.39
C SER A 40 -7.02 1.82 -16.36
N ASN A 41 -6.41 0.71 -16.77
CA ASN A 41 -6.12 -0.41 -15.87
C ASN A 41 -5.07 0.00 -14.84
N PHE A 42 -3.98 0.63 -15.28
CA PHE A 42 -2.93 1.13 -14.40
C PHE A 42 -3.48 2.11 -13.36
N ALA A 43 -4.31 3.06 -13.81
CA ALA A 43 -4.99 3.99 -12.92
C ALA A 43 -5.90 3.25 -11.92
N GLY A 44 -6.68 2.27 -12.38
CA GLY A 44 -7.56 1.46 -11.55
C GLY A 44 -6.81 0.66 -10.46
N TYR A 45 -5.63 0.15 -10.77
CA TYR A 45 -4.82 -0.59 -9.80
C TYR A 45 -4.04 0.32 -8.84
N TRP A 46 -3.43 1.40 -9.36
CA TRP A 46 -2.47 2.19 -8.57
C TRP A 46 -3.07 3.42 -7.88
N LEU A 47 -4.02 4.14 -8.50
CA LEU A 47 -4.58 5.37 -7.91
C LEU A 47 -5.19 5.16 -6.53
N PRO A 48 -5.88 4.05 -6.24
CA PRO A 48 -6.40 3.84 -4.90
C PRO A 48 -5.29 3.74 -3.83
N GLN A 49 -4.14 3.13 -4.15
CA GLN A 49 -2.97 3.14 -3.26
C GLN A 49 -2.46 4.57 -3.03
N ALA A 50 -2.37 5.37 -4.09
CA ALA A 50 -2.01 6.77 -3.98
C ALA A 50 -3.01 7.57 -3.10
N ALA A 51 -4.31 7.33 -3.26
CA ALA A 51 -5.35 8.00 -2.50
C ALA A 51 -5.30 7.64 -1.00
N VAL A 52 -5.13 6.36 -0.66
CA VAL A 52 -4.98 5.91 0.73
C VAL A 52 -3.75 6.54 1.39
N LEU A 53 -2.61 6.56 0.69
CA LEU A 53 -1.39 7.16 1.21
C LEU A 53 -1.52 8.68 1.38
N ALA A 54 -2.13 9.37 0.41
CA ALA A 54 -2.42 10.80 0.53
C ALA A 54 -3.32 11.09 1.74
N MET A 55 -4.35 10.29 1.95
CA MET A 55 -5.23 10.46 3.11
C MET A 55 -4.49 10.18 4.43
N ALA A 56 -3.67 9.13 4.51
CA ALA A 56 -2.85 8.86 5.69
C ALA A 56 -1.89 10.04 5.98
N MET A 57 -1.32 10.68 4.95
CA MET A 57 -0.50 11.89 5.11
C MET A 57 -1.29 13.08 5.66
N LEU A 58 -2.54 13.28 5.22
CA LEU A 58 -3.42 14.32 5.77
C LEU A 58 -3.70 14.10 7.27
N PHE A 59 -3.71 12.84 7.71
CA PHE A 59 -3.84 12.43 9.11
C PHE A 59 -2.50 12.38 9.85
N LYS A 60 -1.44 12.98 9.28
CA LYS A 60 -0.09 13.08 9.87
C LYS A 60 0.54 11.72 10.21
N ALA A 61 0.25 10.68 9.41
CA ALA A 61 0.85 9.37 9.57
C ALA A 61 2.39 9.44 9.59
N SER A 62 3.01 8.65 10.47
CA SER A 62 4.46 8.55 10.52
C SER A 62 5.00 7.91 9.23
N ARG A 63 6.29 8.15 8.91
CA ARG A 63 6.94 7.48 7.76
C ARG A 63 6.88 5.95 7.87
N ALA A 64 6.95 5.41 9.08
CA ALA A 64 6.86 3.97 9.29
C ALA A 64 5.45 3.44 9.03
N VAL A 65 4.41 4.17 9.47
CA VAL A 65 3.01 3.85 9.15
C VAL A 65 2.78 3.88 7.64
N LEU A 66 3.19 4.95 6.96
CA LEU A 66 3.11 5.05 5.50
C LEU A 66 3.86 3.91 4.79
N GLY A 67 5.00 3.49 5.35
CA GLY A 67 5.76 2.33 4.88
C GLY A 67 5.00 1.02 5.00
N GLY A 68 4.39 0.76 6.16
CA GLY A 68 3.57 -0.43 6.38
C GLY A 68 2.36 -0.46 5.45
N VAL A 69 1.62 0.65 5.35
CA VAL A 69 0.48 0.78 4.45
C VAL A 69 0.89 0.53 3.00
N ALA A 70 1.93 1.21 2.50
CA ALA A 70 2.37 1.08 1.11
C ALA A 70 2.81 -0.35 0.76
N LEU A 71 3.57 -0.99 1.66
CA LEU A 71 4.08 -2.34 1.45
C LEU A 71 2.95 -3.38 1.49
N THR A 72 2.02 -3.27 2.44
CA THR A 72 0.85 -4.15 2.52
C THR A 72 -0.05 -4.00 1.31
N MET A 73 -0.28 -2.77 0.83
CA MET A 73 -1.09 -2.55 -0.39
C MET A 73 -0.42 -3.12 -1.65
N ALA A 74 0.91 -2.97 -1.79
CA ALA A 74 1.65 -3.56 -2.88
C ALA A 74 1.59 -5.10 -2.86
N LEU A 75 1.76 -5.71 -1.68
CA LEU A 75 1.63 -7.15 -1.51
C LEU A 75 0.19 -7.62 -1.80
N TYR A 76 -0.81 -6.87 -1.32
CA TYR A 76 -2.21 -7.18 -1.55
C TYR A 76 -2.54 -7.12 -3.05
N LEU A 77 -2.04 -6.12 -3.79
CA LEU A 77 -2.21 -6.04 -5.24
C LEU A 77 -1.56 -7.22 -5.97
N TYR A 78 -0.35 -7.62 -5.57
CA TYR A 78 0.33 -8.77 -6.15
C TYR A 78 -0.42 -10.09 -5.90
N LEU A 79 -0.86 -10.32 -4.65
CA LEU A 79 -1.70 -11.46 -4.32
C LEU A 79 -3.03 -11.40 -5.05
N PHE A 80 -3.59 -10.19 -5.19
CA PHE A 80 -4.82 -9.96 -5.91
C PHE A 80 -4.71 -10.38 -7.37
N ASP A 81 -3.61 -10.10 -8.06
CA ASP A 81 -3.41 -10.58 -9.43
C ASP A 81 -3.34 -12.12 -9.51
N SER A 82 -2.73 -12.76 -8.51
CA SER A 82 -2.48 -14.21 -8.54
C SER A 82 -3.73 -15.11 -8.49
N TRP A 83 -4.83 -14.64 -7.88
CA TRP A 83 -6.08 -15.40 -7.75
C TRP A 83 -7.27 -14.80 -8.55
N ALA A 84 -7.09 -13.64 -9.17
CA ALA A 84 -8.15 -12.89 -9.84
C ALA A 84 -8.13 -13.18 -11.33
N THR A 85 -8.68 -14.32 -11.73
CA THR A 85 -8.71 -14.75 -13.14
C THR A 85 -9.91 -14.20 -13.93
N GLU A 86 -10.91 -13.68 -13.23
CA GLU A 86 -12.18 -13.29 -13.84
C GLU A 86 -12.18 -11.84 -14.34
N SER A 87 -12.87 -11.60 -15.46
CA SER A 87 -12.97 -10.28 -16.12
C SER A 87 -13.50 -9.15 -15.24
N MET A 88 -14.24 -9.48 -14.17
CA MET A 88 -14.78 -8.53 -13.19
C MET A 88 -14.07 -8.57 -11.83
N ALA A 89 -12.99 -9.35 -11.68
CA ALA A 89 -12.32 -9.48 -10.40
C ALA A 89 -11.79 -8.12 -9.89
N TRP A 90 -11.42 -7.20 -10.78
CA TRP A 90 -11.00 -5.84 -10.41
C TRP A 90 -12.04 -5.08 -9.56
N LEU A 91 -13.33 -5.43 -9.61
CA LEU A 91 -14.35 -4.88 -8.71
C LEU A 91 -14.11 -5.31 -7.26
N PHE A 92 -13.72 -6.56 -7.01
CA PHE A 92 -13.34 -7.02 -5.66
C PHE A 92 -12.15 -6.24 -5.10
N TYR A 93 -11.19 -5.93 -5.97
CA TYR A 93 -10.07 -5.06 -5.61
C TYR A 93 -10.55 -3.64 -5.25
N LEU A 94 -11.40 -3.05 -6.10
CA LEU A 94 -11.95 -1.71 -5.87
C LEU A 94 -12.77 -1.63 -4.56
N PHE A 95 -13.62 -2.63 -4.32
CA PHE A 95 -14.45 -2.69 -3.12
C PHE A 95 -13.66 -2.99 -1.86
N SER A 96 -12.40 -3.42 -1.94
CA SER A 96 -11.53 -3.62 -0.78
C SER A 96 -10.97 -2.31 -0.21
N PHE A 97 -10.96 -1.23 -0.99
CA PHE A 97 -10.35 0.05 -0.60
C PHE A 97 -10.97 0.75 0.60
N PRO A 98 -12.29 0.76 0.81
CA PRO A 98 -12.87 1.30 2.04
C PRO A 98 -12.27 0.64 3.29
N GLY A 99 -12.11 -0.68 3.27
CA GLY A 99 -11.45 -1.42 4.35
C GLY A 99 -9.98 -1.03 4.54
N VAL A 100 -9.21 -0.99 3.44
CA VAL A 100 -7.81 -0.53 3.45
C VAL A 100 -7.69 0.87 4.05
N LEU A 101 -8.56 1.79 3.60
CA LEU A 101 -8.55 3.19 4.03
C LEU A 101 -8.84 3.30 5.52
N VAL A 102 -9.88 2.61 6.02
CA VAL A 102 -10.19 2.58 7.46
C VAL A 102 -9.00 2.02 8.24
N GLY A 103 -8.41 0.92 7.79
CA GLY A 103 -7.21 0.35 8.43
C GLY A 103 -6.02 1.32 8.46
N ALA A 104 -5.74 2.00 7.34
CA ALA A 104 -4.68 3.00 7.26
C ALA A 104 -4.93 4.21 8.18
N LEU A 105 -6.18 4.67 8.27
CA LEU A 105 -6.56 5.77 9.16
C LEU A 105 -6.43 5.36 10.63
N LEU A 106 -6.90 4.17 11.00
CA LEU A 106 -6.74 3.62 12.35
C LEU A 106 -5.26 3.49 12.72
N ALA A 107 -4.42 3.01 11.81
CA ALA A 107 -2.97 2.97 12.00
C ALA A 107 -2.34 4.35 12.18
N SER A 108 -2.88 5.38 11.52
CA SER A 108 -2.37 6.75 11.58
C SER A 108 -2.68 7.46 12.89
N VAL A 109 -3.81 7.11 13.53
CA VAL A 109 -4.22 7.66 14.84
C VAL A 109 -3.79 6.78 16.02
N ALA A 110 -3.36 5.55 15.76
CA ALA A 110 -2.92 4.63 16.79
C ALA A 110 -1.67 5.18 17.53
N PRO A 111 -1.53 4.92 18.84
CA PRO A 111 -0.35 5.30 19.58
C PRO A 111 0.94 4.74 18.94
N SER A 112 1.95 5.58 18.81
CA SER A 112 3.28 5.19 18.32
C SER A 112 3.87 4.07 19.18
N ARG A 113 4.26 2.96 18.54
CA ARG A 113 4.88 1.80 19.18
C ARG A 113 6.14 1.40 18.41
N LYS A 114 7.14 2.28 18.39
CA LYS A 114 8.45 1.96 17.81
C LYS A 114 9.07 0.76 18.56
N PRO A 115 9.71 -0.19 17.86
CA PRO A 115 10.02 -0.21 16.42
C PRO A 115 8.95 -0.85 15.52
N TYR A 116 7.82 -1.32 16.07
CA TYR A 116 6.83 -2.17 15.38
C TYR A 116 5.78 -1.40 14.57
N GLU A 117 5.92 -0.09 14.37
CA GLU A 117 4.93 0.74 13.67
C GLU A 117 4.59 0.24 12.26
N VAL A 118 5.59 -0.25 11.52
CA VAL A 118 5.38 -0.81 10.17
C VAL A 118 4.45 -2.02 10.24
N LEU A 119 4.69 -2.93 11.20
CA LEU A 119 3.94 -4.17 11.35
C LEU A 119 2.52 -3.92 11.87
N ILE A 120 2.38 -2.96 12.79
CA ILE A 120 1.08 -2.54 13.32
C ILE A 120 0.24 -1.90 12.21
N ALA A 121 0.83 -1.02 11.39
CA ALA A 121 0.15 -0.44 10.24
C ALA A 121 -0.28 -1.50 9.22
N ALA A 122 0.60 -2.45 8.92
CA ALA A 122 0.27 -3.61 8.09
C ALA A 122 -0.92 -4.41 8.67
N GLY A 123 -0.88 -4.70 9.97
CA GLY A 123 -1.95 -5.42 10.67
C GLY A 123 -3.30 -4.72 10.59
N TRP A 124 -3.36 -3.41 10.80
CA TRP A 124 -4.59 -2.63 10.66
C TRP A 124 -5.14 -2.62 9.23
N VAL A 125 -4.27 -2.49 8.23
CA VAL A 125 -4.68 -2.55 6.82
C VAL A 125 -5.22 -3.94 6.46
N ILE A 126 -4.54 -5.01 6.86
CA ILE A 126 -4.99 -6.40 6.64
C ILE A 126 -6.34 -6.63 7.33
N LEU A 127 -6.49 -6.20 8.57
CA LEU A 127 -7.74 -6.32 9.32
C LEU A 127 -8.88 -5.58 8.60
N GLY A 128 -8.62 -4.36 8.13
CA GLY A 128 -9.58 -3.56 7.36
C GLY A 128 -10.01 -4.26 6.07
N ILE A 129 -9.06 -4.83 5.31
CA ILE A 129 -9.34 -5.62 4.10
C ILE A 129 -10.24 -6.81 4.44
N VAL A 130 -9.87 -7.62 5.43
CA VAL A 130 -10.59 -8.85 5.80
C VAL A 130 -12.01 -8.52 6.24
N VAL A 131 -12.19 -7.58 7.18
CA VAL A 131 -13.51 -7.18 7.67
C VAL A 131 -14.39 -6.69 6.52
N ASN A 132 -13.85 -5.85 5.64
CA ASN A 132 -14.60 -5.31 4.51
C ASN A 132 -15.01 -6.40 3.51
N LEU A 133 -14.09 -7.30 3.15
CA LEU A 133 -14.40 -8.44 2.27
C LEU A 133 -15.42 -9.39 2.91
N THR A 134 -15.32 -9.68 4.20
CA THR A 134 -16.29 -10.50 4.92
C THR A 134 -17.68 -9.86 4.90
N ILE A 135 -17.80 -8.56 5.17
CA ILE A 135 -19.07 -7.84 5.09
C ILE A 135 -19.65 -7.96 3.68
N MET A 136 -18.83 -7.70 2.65
CA MET A 136 -19.28 -7.78 1.26
C MET A 136 -19.82 -9.18 0.91
N LEU A 137 -19.09 -10.23 1.27
CA LEU A 137 -19.50 -11.61 1.03
C LEU A 137 -20.81 -11.97 1.75
N ILE A 138 -20.99 -11.51 2.99
CA ILE A 138 -22.24 -11.72 3.75
C ILE A 138 -23.40 -10.96 3.10
N THR A 139 -23.19 -9.73 2.63
CA THR A 139 -24.27 -8.92 2.02
C THR A 139 -24.69 -9.39 0.63
N MET A 140 -23.85 -10.18 -0.05
CA MET A 140 -24.11 -10.73 -1.38
C MET A 140 -24.62 -12.19 -1.37
N ALA A 141 -24.62 -12.84 -0.20
CA ALA A 141 -25.11 -14.19 0.02
C ALA A 141 -26.61 -14.20 0.36
#